data_AF-A0A918L404-F1
#
_entry.id   AF-A0A918L404-F1
#
_cell.length_a   1.000
_cell.length_b   1.000
_cell.length_c   1.000
_cell.angle_alpha   90.00
_cell.angle_beta   90.00
_cell.angle_gamma   90.00
#
_symmetry.space_group_name_H-M   'P 1'
#
loop_
_entity.id
_entity.type
_entity.pdbx_description
1 polymer ?
#
loop_
_entity_poly.entity_id
_entity_poly.type
_entity_poly.pdbx_seq_one_letter_code
_entity_poly.pdbx_strand_id
1 'polypeptide(L)'
;MSRNTHPRRRPGRRAAAAGLLLAVGLGMSTQVTAQAAAPATAKASAALRSVSGFNGDLVTQVADFYGAYVDAKDDPAGPDTAQVKALRAHYLTPAFAERLAAWEKKNKVDGVLRTRHVPVDWTVSESDNGLEVVVTLTFGGGESPTTTTRLVVKHEPGSGITDIRTTRIAPARASAAVRSVSGRTGDSVTQVADFYGAYVDAKDDPMGPDTALVKALRAHYLTPAFAERLAAWEKKNKVDGVLRARHVPVDWTVSESGNSREIVVTHAFGGGESPTVRTNLVVELEPVFGDVTDIRTTSAR
;
A
#
# COMPACT_ATOMS: atom_id res chain seq x y z
N MET A 1 -8.41 56.06 -38.10
CA MET A 1 -7.07 55.54 -38.47
C MET A 1 -7.18 54.02 -38.62
N SER A 2 -6.60 53.49 -39.69
CA SER A 2 -6.67 52.15 -40.33
C SER A 2 -6.93 50.95 -39.41
N ARG A 3 -7.93 50.08 -39.63
CA ARG A 3 -8.16 49.05 -40.68
C ARG A 3 -6.98 48.08 -40.91
N ASN A 4 -7.19 46.80 -40.56
CA ASN A 4 -7.15 45.71 -41.54
C ASN A 4 -7.94 44.47 -41.07
N THR A 5 -8.89 44.10 -41.92
CA THR A 5 -9.71 42.88 -42.08
C THR A 5 -8.85 41.73 -42.69
N HIS A 6 -9.17 40.42 -42.68
CA HIS A 6 -10.35 39.68 -43.14
C HIS A 6 -10.34 38.19 -42.68
N PRO A 7 -11.49 37.47 -42.79
CA PRO A 7 -11.71 36.08 -42.33
C PRO A 7 -11.76 35.01 -43.44
N ARG A 8 -11.94 33.74 -43.01
CA ARG A 8 -12.51 32.53 -43.68
C ARG A 8 -11.76 31.87 -44.84
N ARG A 9 -11.60 30.54 -44.74
CA ARG A 9 -11.89 29.56 -45.83
C ARG A 9 -12.10 28.12 -45.30
N ARG A 10 -13.28 27.56 -45.60
CA ARG A 10 -13.57 26.14 -45.92
C ARG A 10 -13.91 26.14 -47.43
N PRO A 11 -13.72 25.08 -48.26
CA PRO A 11 -14.66 23.94 -48.26
C PRO A 11 -14.16 22.60 -48.90
N GLY A 12 -15.05 21.59 -48.93
CA GLY A 12 -15.01 20.35 -49.73
C GLY A 12 -15.25 19.11 -48.84
N ARG A 13 -16.40 18.41 -48.71
CA ARG A 13 -17.51 17.91 -49.57
C ARG A 13 -17.18 16.71 -50.49
N ARG A 14 -17.81 15.57 -50.14
CA ARG A 14 -18.26 14.39 -50.94
C ARG A 14 -17.17 13.33 -51.22
N ALA A 15 -17.44 12.02 -51.24
CA ALA A 15 -18.66 11.32 -51.62
C ALA A 15 -18.86 9.97 -50.87
N ALA A 16 -20.14 9.60 -50.71
CA ALA A 16 -20.59 8.23 -50.47
C ALA A 16 -20.78 7.54 -51.83
N ALA A 17 -20.42 6.26 -51.93
CA ALA A 17 -20.75 5.42 -53.07
C ALA A 17 -21.48 4.17 -52.54
N ALA A 18 -22.79 4.14 -52.78
CA ALA A 18 -23.62 2.96 -52.72
C ALA A 18 -23.52 2.26 -54.09
N GLY A 19 -23.23 0.96 -54.10
CA GLY A 19 -23.25 0.12 -55.28
C GLY A 19 -24.00 -1.16 -54.96
N LEU A 20 -25.29 -1.17 -55.28
CA LEU A 20 -26.16 -2.35 -55.27
C LEU A 20 -26.16 -2.92 -56.68
N LEU A 21 -25.74 -4.18 -56.84
CA LEU A 21 -26.00 -4.97 -58.03
C LEU A 21 -26.56 -6.33 -57.59
N LEU A 22 -27.86 -6.53 -57.87
CA LEU A 22 -28.49 -7.84 -57.90
C LEU A 22 -28.21 -8.49 -59.26
N ALA A 23 -27.65 -9.69 -59.25
CA ALA A 23 -27.73 -10.63 -60.36
C ALA A 23 -28.03 -12.03 -59.80
N VAL A 24 -29.14 -12.61 -60.28
CA VAL A 24 -29.65 -13.94 -59.97
C VAL A 24 -29.04 -14.93 -60.97
N GLY A 25 -28.58 -16.10 -60.52
CA GLY A 25 -28.30 -17.23 -61.42
C GLY A 25 -27.38 -18.34 -60.89
N LEU A 26 -28.00 -19.38 -60.33
CA LEU A 26 -27.64 -20.82 -60.33
C LEU A 26 -26.15 -21.24 -60.51
N GLY A 27 -25.56 -21.84 -59.48
CA GLY A 27 -24.33 -22.63 -59.58
C GLY A 27 -23.97 -23.35 -58.29
N MET A 28 -23.71 -24.65 -58.39
CA MET A 28 -23.63 -25.66 -57.33
C MET A 28 -22.68 -25.39 -56.14
N SER A 29 -23.10 -25.87 -54.98
CA SER A 29 -22.38 -25.91 -53.70
C SER A 29 -21.21 -26.89 -53.71
N THR A 30 -20.00 -26.41 -53.40
CA THR A 30 -18.95 -27.24 -52.79
C THR A 30 -18.40 -26.50 -51.58
N GLN A 31 -18.69 -27.04 -50.40
CA GLN A 31 -18.25 -26.52 -49.11
C GLN A 31 -16.73 -26.64 -48.98
N VAL A 32 -16.03 -25.52 -48.80
CA VAL A 32 -14.72 -25.50 -48.15
C VAL A 32 -14.94 -24.86 -46.80
N THR A 33 -14.91 -25.67 -45.75
CA THR A 33 -14.93 -25.19 -44.37
C THR A 33 -13.63 -24.46 -44.08
N ALA A 34 -13.62 -23.14 -44.25
CA ALA A 34 -12.62 -22.28 -43.65
C ALA A 34 -12.86 -22.29 -42.13
N GLN A 35 -12.13 -23.16 -41.44
CA GLN A 35 -12.10 -23.19 -39.98
C GLN A 35 -11.42 -21.90 -39.51
N ALA A 36 -12.24 -20.90 -39.18
CA ALA A 36 -11.79 -19.69 -38.51
C ALA A 36 -11.12 -20.11 -37.19
N ALA A 37 -9.80 -19.96 -37.13
CA ALA A 37 -9.07 -20.06 -35.88
C ALA A 37 -9.69 -19.04 -34.92
N ALA A 38 -10.33 -19.53 -33.87
CA ALA A 38 -10.82 -18.69 -32.79
C ALA A 38 -9.64 -17.85 -32.26
N PRO A 39 -9.84 -16.55 -32.01
CA PRO A 39 -8.79 -15.74 -31.42
C PRO A 39 -8.45 -16.36 -30.07
N ALA A 40 -7.20 -16.84 -29.93
CA ALA A 40 -6.67 -17.22 -28.64
C ALA A 40 -6.84 -16.02 -27.71
N THR A 41 -7.71 -16.16 -26.71
CA THR A 41 -7.78 -15.22 -25.59
C THR A 41 -6.40 -15.17 -24.96
N ALA A 42 -5.65 -14.11 -25.27
CA ALA A 42 -4.49 -13.75 -24.49
C ALA A 42 -4.96 -13.62 -23.04
N LYS A 43 -4.53 -14.54 -22.17
CA LYS A 43 -4.68 -14.36 -20.72
C LYS A 43 -4.03 -13.02 -20.42
N ALA A 44 -4.82 -12.04 -19.98
CA ALA A 44 -4.30 -10.82 -19.41
C ALA A 44 -3.31 -11.24 -18.31
N SER A 45 -2.03 -10.89 -18.48
CA SER A 45 -1.06 -11.00 -17.41
C SER A 45 -1.65 -10.22 -16.24
N ALA A 46 -1.92 -10.89 -15.12
CA ALA A 46 -2.30 -10.18 -13.91
C ALA A 46 -1.22 -9.12 -13.64
N ALA A 47 -1.63 -7.87 -13.44
CA ALA A 47 -0.68 -6.82 -13.09
C ALA A 47 -0.02 -7.22 -11.77
N LEU A 48 1.30 -7.08 -11.69
CA LEU A 48 2.05 -7.30 -10.45
C LEU A 48 1.47 -6.42 -9.36
N ARG A 49 1.32 -6.97 -8.16
CA ARG A 49 0.77 -6.24 -7.02
C ARG A 49 1.73 -5.13 -6.57
N SER A 50 1.18 -3.99 -6.20
CA SER A 50 1.93 -2.88 -5.60
C SER A 50 1.15 -2.19 -4.48
N VAL A 51 1.86 -1.66 -3.49
CA VAL A 51 1.36 -0.80 -2.41
C VAL A 51 2.20 0.46 -2.38
N SER A 52 1.56 1.63 -2.34
CA SER A 52 2.24 2.92 -2.34
C SER A 52 1.80 3.76 -1.15
N GLY A 53 2.73 4.52 -0.59
CA GLY A 53 2.48 5.45 0.50
C GLY A 53 3.13 6.81 0.24
N PHE A 54 2.54 7.85 0.84
CA PHE A 54 3.08 9.21 0.87
C PHE A 54 3.22 9.65 2.32
N ASN A 55 4.39 10.16 2.67
CA ASN A 55 4.64 10.69 4.00
C ASN A 55 3.81 11.96 4.24
N GLY A 56 3.09 11.99 5.35
CA GLY A 56 2.18 13.07 5.72
C GLY A 56 0.76 12.91 5.17
N ASP A 57 0.48 11.87 4.36
CA ASP A 57 -0.89 11.48 4.02
C ASP A 57 -1.55 10.70 5.16
N LEU A 58 -2.76 11.11 5.51
CA LEU A 58 -3.50 10.52 6.62
C LEU A 58 -3.88 9.05 6.37
N VAL A 59 -4.27 8.70 5.13
CA VAL A 59 -4.62 7.31 4.79
C VAL A 59 -3.39 6.41 4.90
N THR A 60 -2.23 6.88 4.44
CA THR A 60 -0.94 6.18 4.56
C THR A 60 -0.55 6.00 6.02
N GLN A 61 -0.51 7.05 6.85
CA GLN A 61 -0.10 6.91 8.25
C GLN A 61 -0.98 5.91 9.04
N VAL A 62 -2.29 5.92 8.79
CA VAL A 62 -3.19 4.95 9.45
C VAL A 62 -3.01 3.54 8.86
N ALA A 63 -2.73 3.40 7.56
CA ALA A 63 -2.40 2.12 6.97
C ALA A 63 -1.09 1.55 7.52
N ASP A 64 -0.06 2.37 7.64
CA ASP A 64 1.27 2.01 8.15
C ASP A 64 1.18 1.57 9.61
N PHE A 65 0.37 2.27 10.43
CA PHE A 65 0.05 1.84 11.79
C PHE A 65 -0.69 0.49 11.82
N TYR A 66 -1.80 0.36 11.11
CA TYR A 66 -2.63 -0.85 11.20
C TYR A 66 -1.94 -2.08 10.61
N GLY A 67 -1.22 -1.93 9.50
CA GLY A 67 -0.43 -2.99 8.89
C GLY A 67 0.62 -3.52 9.86
N ALA A 68 1.51 -2.64 10.34
CA ALA A 68 2.56 -3.04 11.28
C ALA A 68 2.00 -3.53 12.63
N TYR A 69 0.85 -3.03 13.07
CA TYR A 69 0.18 -3.50 14.29
C TYR A 69 -0.42 -4.90 14.11
N VAL A 70 -0.95 -5.21 12.93
CA VAL A 70 -1.49 -6.53 12.59
C VAL A 70 -0.35 -7.54 12.48
N ASP A 71 0.74 -7.21 11.79
CA ASP A 71 1.93 -8.07 11.68
C ASP A 71 2.51 -8.39 13.06
N ALA A 72 2.70 -7.37 13.91
CA ALA A 72 3.19 -7.57 15.27
C ALA A 72 2.25 -8.42 16.16
N LYS A 73 0.97 -8.52 15.82
CA LYS A 73 -0.04 -9.32 16.54
C LYS A 73 -0.17 -10.74 16.00
N ASP A 74 0.08 -10.95 14.71
CA ASP A 74 0.00 -12.25 14.03
C ASP A 74 1.35 -12.96 13.88
N ASP A 75 2.39 -12.45 14.55
CA ASP A 75 3.74 -13.02 14.46
C ASP A 75 3.74 -14.55 14.71
N PRO A 76 4.42 -15.34 13.86
CA PRO A 76 4.47 -16.80 13.99
C PRO A 76 5.02 -17.33 15.34
N ALA A 77 5.90 -16.58 15.99
CA ALA A 77 6.43 -16.87 17.33
C ALA A 77 5.51 -16.38 18.46
N GLY A 78 4.39 -15.75 18.12
CA GLY A 78 3.44 -15.11 19.01
C GLY A 78 3.64 -13.59 19.09
N PRO A 79 2.65 -12.83 19.60
CA PRO A 79 2.63 -11.38 19.47
C PRO A 79 3.90 -10.67 19.98
N ASP A 80 4.51 -9.82 19.15
CA ASP A 80 5.62 -8.95 19.54
C ASP A 80 5.10 -7.81 20.40
N THR A 81 5.08 -8.05 21.71
CA THR A 81 4.61 -7.06 22.69
C THR A 81 5.45 -5.79 22.73
N ALA A 82 6.73 -5.85 22.34
CA ALA A 82 7.62 -4.69 22.33
C ALA A 82 7.28 -3.76 21.17
N GLN A 83 7.11 -4.32 19.96
CA GLN A 83 6.68 -3.57 18.79
C GLN A 83 5.26 -3.05 18.93
N VAL A 84 4.31 -3.87 19.41
CA VAL A 84 2.93 -3.44 19.71
C VAL A 84 2.93 -2.23 20.65
N LYS A 85 3.78 -2.25 21.69
CA LYS A 85 3.92 -1.13 22.62
C LYS A 85 4.52 0.11 21.94
N ALA A 86 5.56 -0.05 21.14
CA ALA A 86 6.21 1.05 20.43
C ALA A 86 5.27 1.70 19.42
N LEU A 87 4.56 0.91 18.61
CA LEU A 87 3.56 1.38 17.66
C LEU A 87 2.47 2.20 18.36
N ARG A 88 1.93 1.71 19.49
CA ARG A 88 0.91 2.45 20.22
C ARG A 88 1.43 3.74 20.85
N ALA A 89 2.70 3.76 21.28
CA ALA A 89 3.30 4.97 21.83
C ALA A 89 3.56 6.03 20.75
N HIS A 90 3.86 5.60 19.53
CA HIS A 90 4.12 6.47 18.39
C HIS A 90 2.84 7.05 17.79
N TYR A 91 1.90 6.18 17.42
CA TYR A 91 0.73 6.59 16.64
C TYR A 91 -0.45 7.09 17.46
N LEU A 92 -0.55 6.76 18.75
CA LEU A 92 -1.66 7.21 19.59
C LEU A 92 -1.25 8.43 20.41
N THR A 93 -2.14 9.42 20.47
CA THR A 93 -1.97 10.51 21.45
C THR A 93 -1.94 9.93 22.87
N PRO A 94 -1.12 10.46 23.80
CA PRO A 94 -1.07 9.95 25.18
C PRO A 94 -2.44 9.91 25.87
N ALA A 95 -3.23 10.97 25.69
CA ALA A 95 -4.58 11.05 26.23
C ALA A 95 -5.54 9.99 25.64
N PHE A 96 -5.37 9.61 24.37
CA PHE A 96 -6.14 8.52 23.80
C PHE A 96 -5.63 7.15 24.26
N ALA A 97 -4.32 6.95 24.33
CA ALA A 97 -3.73 5.70 24.82
C ALA A 97 -4.22 5.34 26.23
N GLU A 98 -4.32 6.32 27.14
CA GLU A 98 -4.88 6.13 28.49
C GLU A 98 -6.36 5.73 28.47
N ARG A 99 -7.19 6.46 27.71
CA ARG A 99 -8.62 6.14 27.55
C ARG A 99 -8.81 4.75 26.93
N LEU A 100 -7.98 4.41 25.95
CA LEU A 100 -8.03 3.12 25.26
C LEU A 100 -7.66 1.99 26.23
N ALA A 101 -6.60 2.15 27.04
CA ALA A 101 -6.21 1.16 28.05
C ALA A 101 -7.31 0.95 29.11
N ALA A 102 -7.96 2.03 29.57
CA ALA A 102 -9.10 1.93 30.48
C ALA A 102 -10.27 1.17 29.84
N TRP A 103 -10.55 1.43 28.57
CA TRP A 103 -11.57 0.72 27.81
C TRP A 103 -11.21 -0.76 27.63
N GLU A 104 -9.97 -1.10 27.28
CA GLU A 104 -9.49 -2.49 27.11
C GLU A 104 -9.60 -3.27 28.42
N LYS A 105 -9.23 -2.64 29.55
CA LYS A 105 -9.37 -3.25 30.88
C LYS A 105 -10.82 -3.61 31.19
N LYS A 106 -11.78 -2.80 30.76
CA LYS A 106 -13.23 -3.03 30.94
C LYS A 106 -13.77 -4.10 29.98
N ASN A 107 -13.38 -4.06 28.71
CA ASN A 107 -14.00 -4.85 27.65
C ASN A 107 -13.27 -6.17 27.37
N LYS A 108 -12.03 -6.35 27.85
CA LYS A 108 -11.21 -7.56 27.69
C LYS A 108 -11.00 -7.96 26.23
N VAL A 109 -10.87 -6.96 25.35
CA VAL A 109 -10.56 -7.10 23.93
C VAL A 109 -9.53 -6.05 23.54
N ASP A 110 -8.85 -6.23 22.41
CA ASP A 110 -7.93 -5.24 21.87
C ASP A 110 -8.71 -3.98 21.44
N GLY A 111 -8.27 -2.81 21.90
CA GLY A 111 -8.93 -1.53 21.66
C GLY A 111 -8.69 -0.96 20.27
N VAL A 112 -7.56 -1.29 19.64
CA VAL A 112 -7.21 -0.85 18.28
C VAL A 112 -8.00 -1.65 17.26
N LEU A 113 -8.10 -2.98 17.46
CA LEU A 113 -8.84 -3.88 16.57
C LEU A 113 -10.34 -3.98 16.93
N ARG A 114 -10.71 -3.56 18.15
CA ARG A 114 -12.05 -3.72 18.75
C ARG A 114 -12.53 -5.18 18.80
N THR A 115 -11.60 -6.14 18.86
CA THR A 115 -11.85 -7.59 18.88
C THR A 115 -10.74 -8.35 19.61
N ARG A 116 -10.89 -9.67 19.77
CA ARG A 116 -9.86 -10.57 20.33
C ARG A 116 -8.97 -11.20 19.27
N HIS A 117 -9.43 -11.20 18.02
CA HIS A 117 -8.76 -11.87 16.91
C HIS A 117 -7.99 -10.88 16.06
N VAL A 118 -6.95 -11.37 15.40
CA VAL A 118 -6.19 -10.59 14.43
C VAL A 118 -6.89 -10.73 13.07
N PRO A 119 -7.07 -9.64 12.30
CA PRO A 119 -7.65 -9.73 10.96
C PRO A 119 -6.69 -10.42 9.99
N VAL A 120 -7.25 -11.06 8.95
CA VAL A 120 -6.49 -11.64 7.84
C VAL A 120 -6.32 -10.67 6.68
N ASP A 121 -7.25 -9.72 6.54
CA ASP A 121 -7.16 -8.63 5.56
C ASP A 121 -7.58 -7.32 6.24
N TRP A 122 -7.01 -6.22 5.79
CA TRP A 122 -7.40 -4.89 6.21
C TRP A 122 -7.41 -3.91 5.04
N THR A 123 -8.19 -2.85 5.17
CA THR A 123 -8.25 -1.77 4.18
C THR A 123 -8.50 -0.47 4.90
N VAL A 124 -7.64 0.51 4.66
CA VAL A 124 -7.82 1.90 5.09
C VAL A 124 -8.28 2.70 3.89
N SER A 125 -9.30 3.53 4.08
CA SER A 125 -9.83 4.40 3.03
C SER A 125 -10.14 5.77 3.58
N GLU A 126 -9.98 6.78 2.74
CA GLU A 126 -10.42 8.13 3.05
C GLU A 126 -11.93 8.15 3.35
N SER A 127 -12.36 8.98 4.30
CA SER A 127 -13.77 9.23 4.54
C SER A 127 -14.25 10.48 3.79
N ASP A 128 -15.57 10.61 3.62
CA ASP A 128 -16.20 11.70 2.89
C ASP A 128 -15.93 13.11 3.46
N ASN A 129 -15.40 13.22 4.68
CA ASN A 129 -15.16 14.49 5.36
C ASN A 129 -13.67 14.89 5.42
N GLY A 130 -12.75 14.06 4.95
CA GLY A 130 -11.29 14.31 4.88
C GLY A 130 -10.57 14.42 6.24
N LEU A 131 -11.27 14.30 7.37
CA LEU A 131 -10.70 14.41 8.73
C LEU A 131 -10.68 13.08 9.48
N GLU A 132 -11.39 12.09 8.94
CA GLU A 132 -11.45 10.74 9.47
C GLU A 132 -11.07 9.76 8.35
N VAL A 133 -10.58 8.59 8.75
CA VAL A 133 -10.39 7.47 7.83
C VAL A 133 -11.20 6.27 8.30
N VAL A 134 -11.63 5.46 7.34
CA VAL A 134 -12.38 4.24 7.59
C VAL A 134 -11.43 3.05 7.46
N VAL A 135 -11.27 2.31 8.55
CA VAL A 135 -10.52 1.05 8.58
C VAL A 135 -11.51 -0.10 8.55
N THR A 136 -11.41 -0.94 7.52
CA THR A 136 -12.18 -2.17 7.37
C THR A 136 -11.27 -3.34 7.70
N LEU A 137 -11.61 -4.09 8.74
CA LEU A 137 -10.88 -5.28 9.19
C LEU A 137 -11.69 -6.52 8.85
N THR A 138 -11.05 -7.50 8.21
CA THR A 138 -11.68 -8.76 7.81
C THR A 138 -11.06 -9.91 8.58
N PHE A 139 -11.91 -10.78 9.14
CA PHE A 139 -11.55 -11.90 9.99
C PHE A 139 -12.07 -13.21 9.40
N GLY A 140 -11.42 -14.33 9.72
CA GLY A 140 -11.78 -15.65 9.18
C GLY A 140 -11.22 -15.86 7.79
N GLY A 141 -11.84 -16.73 6.99
CA GLY A 141 -11.34 -17.11 5.65
C GLY A 141 -11.01 -18.60 5.54
N GLY A 142 -10.77 -19.05 4.30
CA GLY A 142 -10.68 -20.47 3.97
C GLY A 142 -12.03 -21.17 4.16
N GLU A 143 -12.08 -22.16 5.05
CA GLU A 143 -13.31 -22.89 5.39
C GLU A 143 -14.17 -22.18 6.47
N SER A 144 -13.65 -21.15 7.12
CA SER A 144 -14.36 -20.41 8.17
C SER A 144 -15.12 -19.20 7.64
N PRO A 145 -16.27 -18.83 8.23
CA PRO A 145 -17.03 -17.66 7.82
C PRO A 145 -16.21 -16.36 7.90
N THR A 146 -16.22 -15.59 6.82
CA THR A 146 -15.62 -14.26 6.78
C THR A 146 -16.50 -13.25 7.50
N THR A 147 -15.94 -12.49 8.44
CA THR A 147 -16.63 -11.39 9.15
C THR A 147 -15.85 -10.09 8.98
N THR A 148 -16.55 -8.96 8.94
CA THR A 148 -15.93 -7.64 8.79
C THR A 148 -16.32 -6.70 9.91
N THR A 149 -15.34 -6.00 10.47
CA THR A 149 -15.52 -4.88 11.41
C THR A 149 -15.07 -3.59 10.73
N ARG A 150 -15.83 -2.51 10.91
CA ARG A 150 -15.45 -1.18 10.42
C ARG A 150 -15.20 -0.23 11.57
N LEU A 151 -14.11 0.50 11.46
CA LEU A 151 -13.65 1.48 12.42
C LEU A 151 -13.57 2.84 11.73
N VAL A 152 -14.03 3.88 12.41
CA VAL A 152 -13.69 5.26 12.09
C VAL A 152 -12.53 5.64 13.00
N VAL A 153 -11.43 6.06 12.38
CA VAL A 153 -10.22 6.51 13.06
C VAL A 153 -10.13 8.01 12.88
N LYS A 154 -10.11 8.72 14.01
CA LYS A 154 -9.88 10.16 14.04
C LYS A 154 -8.40 10.40 14.32
N HIS A 155 -7.80 11.19 13.45
CA HIS A 155 -6.40 11.57 13.55
C HIS A 155 -6.28 13.08 13.56
N GLU A 156 -5.35 13.59 14.35
CA GLU A 156 -5.03 15.01 14.40
C GLU A 156 -3.66 15.21 13.75
N PRO A 157 -3.57 16.00 12.66
CA PRO A 157 -2.30 16.24 11.97
C PRO A 157 -1.20 16.69 12.95
N GLY A 158 -0.06 16.01 12.89
CA GLY A 158 1.09 16.29 13.76
C GLY A 158 0.94 15.86 15.23
N SER A 159 -0.18 15.23 15.62
CA SER A 159 -0.42 14.75 16.99
C SER A 159 -0.71 13.24 17.08
N GLY A 160 -1.25 12.64 16.02
CA GLY A 160 -1.55 11.20 15.98
C GLY A 160 -3.04 10.88 16.14
N ILE A 161 -3.34 9.61 16.41
CA ILE A 161 -4.70 9.08 16.56
C ILE A 161 -5.28 9.54 17.90
N THR A 162 -6.48 10.12 17.83
CA THR A 162 -7.22 10.66 18.98
C THR A 162 -8.48 9.88 19.32
N ASP A 163 -9.02 9.10 18.37
CA ASP A 163 -10.18 8.24 18.61
C ASP A 163 -10.25 7.09 17.60
N ILE A 164 -10.78 5.95 18.05
CA ILE A 164 -11.11 4.79 17.20
C ILE A 164 -12.49 4.34 17.63
N ARG A 165 -13.47 4.28 16.72
CA ARG A 165 -14.83 3.84 17.06
C ARG A 165 -15.40 2.89 16.02
N THR A 166 -16.20 1.92 16.44
CA THR A 166 -16.90 1.06 15.49
C THR A 166 -17.97 1.84 14.74
N THR A 167 -18.17 1.51 13.47
CA THR A 167 -19.23 2.06 12.64
C THR A 167 -19.94 0.97 11.86
N ARG A 168 -21.23 1.20 11.57
CA ARG A 168 -22.00 0.39 10.61
C ARG A 168 -22.06 1.04 9.24
N ILE A 169 -21.61 2.28 9.13
CA ILE A 169 -21.60 3.04 7.89
C ILE A 169 -20.54 2.43 6.98
N ALA A 170 -20.93 2.14 5.74
CA ALA A 170 -19.97 1.74 4.73
C ALA A 170 -19.11 2.93 4.31
N PRO A 171 -17.81 2.72 4.02
CA PRO A 171 -17.06 3.75 3.31
C PRO A 171 -17.81 4.08 2.01
N ALA A 172 -17.69 5.32 1.54
CA ALA A 172 -18.16 5.64 0.20
C ALA A 172 -17.62 4.59 -0.77
N ARG A 173 -18.47 4.18 -1.73
CA ARG A 173 -18.06 3.19 -2.74
C ARG A 173 -16.70 3.62 -3.29
N ALA A 174 -15.76 2.68 -3.29
CA ALA A 174 -14.46 2.84 -3.93
C ALA A 174 -14.69 3.27 -5.39
N SER A 175 -14.70 4.58 -5.59
CA SER A 175 -14.42 5.18 -6.88
C SER A 175 -12.90 5.18 -7.00
N ALA A 176 -12.38 5.08 -8.22
CA ALA A 176 -10.95 5.27 -8.46
C ALA A 176 -10.41 6.63 -7.93
N ALA A 177 -11.31 7.54 -7.52
CA ALA A 177 -11.01 8.82 -6.90
C ALA A 177 -10.81 8.80 -5.38
N VAL A 178 -11.23 7.75 -4.64
CA VAL A 178 -11.07 7.69 -3.18
C VAL A 178 -9.78 6.93 -2.87
N ARG A 179 -8.84 7.55 -2.15
CA ARG A 179 -7.57 6.93 -1.78
C ARG A 179 -7.82 5.78 -0.80
N SER A 180 -7.24 4.61 -1.10
CA SER A 180 -7.30 3.43 -0.23
C SER A 180 -5.99 2.64 -0.25
N VAL A 181 -5.62 2.09 0.90
CA VAL A 181 -4.49 1.16 1.07
C VAL A 181 -5.01 -0.12 1.70
N SER A 182 -4.62 -1.27 1.15
CA SER A 182 -5.09 -2.58 1.60
C SER A 182 -3.93 -3.54 1.80
N GLY A 183 -4.03 -4.33 2.86
CA GLY A 183 -3.06 -5.35 3.21
C GLY A 183 -3.71 -6.69 3.54
N ARG A 184 -2.88 -7.73 3.48
CA ARG A 184 -3.23 -9.10 3.88
C ARG A 184 -2.10 -9.70 4.70
N THR A 185 -2.44 -10.38 5.78
CA THR A 185 -1.45 -11.07 6.63
C THR A 185 -0.81 -12.24 5.88
N GLY A 186 0.51 -12.39 6.02
CA GLY A 186 1.30 -13.42 5.32
C GLY A 186 1.58 -13.11 3.85
N ASP A 187 1.18 -11.94 3.34
CA ASP A 187 1.56 -11.48 2.00
C ASP A 187 2.84 -10.65 2.06
N SER A 188 3.85 -11.06 1.29
CA SER A 188 5.19 -10.44 1.31
C SER A 188 5.23 -8.97 0.88
N VAL A 189 4.38 -8.55 -0.07
CA VAL A 189 4.31 -7.13 -0.47
C VAL A 189 3.74 -6.29 0.67
N THR A 190 2.70 -6.81 1.32
CA THR A 190 2.06 -6.17 2.48
C THR A 190 3.06 -6.06 3.62
N GLN A 191 3.71 -7.15 4.02
CA GLN A 191 4.67 -7.16 5.11
C GLN A 191 5.83 -6.17 4.89
N VAL A 192 6.35 -6.09 3.65
CA VAL A 192 7.39 -5.11 3.32
C VAL A 192 6.83 -3.68 3.28
N ALA A 193 5.61 -3.47 2.81
CA ALA A 193 4.96 -2.15 2.86
C ALA A 193 4.73 -1.69 4.29
N ASP A 194 4.26 -2.57 5.17
CA ASP A 194 3.97 -2.31 6.57
C ASP A 194 5.26 -1.99 7.34
N PHE A 195 6.35 -2.70 7.04
CA PHE A 195 7.67 -2.38 7.55
C PHE A 195 8.16 -1.00 7.10
N TYR A 196 8.21 -0.75 5.79
CA TYR A 196 8.79 0.49 5.26
C TYR A 196 7.94 1.72 5.58
N GLY A 197 6.62 1.61 5.52
CA GLY A 197 5.70 2.69 5.89
C GLY A 197 5.92 3.12 7.34
N ALA A 198 5.81 2.17 8.28
CA ALA A 198 6.02 2.48 9.69
C ALA A 198 7.45 2.93 10.01
N TYR A 199 8.45 2.44 9.27
CA TYR A 199 9.84 2.87 9.43
C TYR A 199 10.05 4.30 8.94
N VAL A 200 9.42 4.69 7.83
CA VAL A 200 9.45 6.05 7.28
C VAL A 200 8.79 7.03 8.25
N ASP A 201 7.58 6.72 8.74
CA ASP A 201 6.87 7.53 9.72
C ASP A 201 7.71 7.71 11.00
N ALA A 202 8.28 6.63 11.54
CA ALA A 202 9.12 6.70 12.73
C ALA A 202 10.40 7.54 12.53
N LYS A 203 10.90 7.64 11.30
CA LYS A 203 12.11 8.42 10.98
C LYS A 203 11.84 9.88 10.71
N ASP A 204 10.65 10.22 10.24
CA ASP A 204 10.25 11.59 9.88
C ASP A 204 9.29 12.22 10.89
N ASP A 205 9.21 11.66 12.10
CA ASP A 205 8.36 12.19 13.16
C ASP A 205 8.63 13.68 13.42
N PRO A 206 7.59 14.53 13.54
CA PRO A 206 7.74 15.97 13.73
C PRO A 206 8.55 16.37 14.98
N MET A 207 8.59 15.52 16.01
CA MET A 207 9.35 15.70 17.25
C MET A 207 10.78 15.12 17.16
N GLY A 208 11.14 14.58 16.00
CA GLY A 208 12.39 13.90 15.71
C GLY A 208 12.25 12.37 15.77
N PRO A 209 13.19 11.62 15.17
CA PRO A 209 13.04 10.19 14.95
C PRO A 209 12.69 9.39 16.22
N ASP A 210 11.65 8.58 16.15
CA ASP A 210 11.28 7.64 17.20
C ASP A 210 12.23 6.43 17.19
N THR A 211 13.34 6.59 17.91
CA THR A 211 14.38 5.55 18.00
C THR A 211 13.87 4.24 18.64
N ALA A 212 12.82 4.29 19.46
CA ALA A 212 12.26 3.09 20.09
C ALA A 212 11.45 2.29 19.07
N LEU A 213 10.60 2.96 18.28
CA LEU A 213 9.86 2.31 17.21
C LEU A 213 10.80 1.82 16.10
N VAL A 214 11.76 2.63 15.66
CA VAL A 214 12.79 2.21 14.68
C VAL A 214 13.52 0.94 15.13
N LYS A 215 13.88 0.86 16.42
CA LYS A 215 14.53 -0.33 16.98
C LYS A 215 13.60 -1.54 16.99
N ALA A 216 12.34 -1.36 17.39
CA ALA A 216 11.37 -2.45 17.45
C ALA A 216 11.05 -3.00 16.05
N LEU A 217 10.82 -2.12 15.07
CA LEU A 217 10.60 -2.51 13.66
C LEU A 217 11.77 -3.32 13.11
N ARG A 218 13.02 -2.88 13.36
CA ARG A 218 14.20 -3.61 12.90
C ARG A 218 14.37 -4.96 13.60
N ALA A 219 13.94 -5.09 14.84
CA ALA A 219 14.02 -6.34 15.58
C ALA A 219 12.98 -7.36 15.09
N HIS A 220 11.82 -6.89 14.65
CA HIS A 220 10.73 -7.73 14.17
C HIS A 220 10.92 -8.15 12.70
N TYR A 221 11.18 -7.20 11.79
CA TYR A 221 11.19 -7.48 10.36
C TYR A 221 12.52 -7.94 9.79
N LEU A 222 13.64 -7.75 10.50
CA LEU A 222 14.96 -8.15 10.00
C LEU A 222 15.41 -9.42 10.71
N THR A 223 15.95 -10.36 9.94
CA THR A 223 16.67 -11.48 10.55
C THR A 223 17.84 -10.97 11.41
N PRO A 224 18.13 -11.59 12.57
CA PRO A 224 19.21 -11.12 13.45
C PRO A 224 20.57 -11.01 12.74
N ALA A 225 20.89 -11.99 11.90
CA ALA A 225 22.12 -12.00 11.11
C ALA A 225 22.17 -10.86 10.07
N PHE A 226 21.04 -10.46 9.51
CA PHE A 226 21.00 -9.29 8.62
C PHE A 226 21.08 -7.99 9.42
N ALA A 227 20.39 -7.87 10.56
CA ALA A 227 20.45 -6.69 11.41
C ALA A 227 21.90 -6.35 11.83
N GLU A 228 22.71 -7.35 12.19
CA GLU A 228 24.13 -7.19 12.51
C GLU A 228 24.96 -6.70 11.30
N ARG A 229 24.80 -7.33 10.14
CA ARG A 229 25.46 -6.92 8.90
C ARG A 229 25.07 -5.50 8.50
N LEU A 230 23.80 -5.16 8.65
CA LEU A 230 23.27 -3.85 8.33
C LEU A 230 23.87 -2.78 9.25
N ALA A 231 23.95 -3.03 10.55
CA ALA A 231 24.58 -2.13 11.51
C ALA A 231 26.07 -1.89 11.21
N ALA A 232 26.82 -2.94 10.86
CA ALA A 232 28.21 -2.82 10.44
C ALA A 232 28.36 -1.97 9.17
N TRP A 233 27.45 -2.17 8.21
CA TRP A 233 27.41 -1.38 6.98
C TRP A 233 27.08 0.09 7.26
N GLU A 234 26.08 0.39 8.10
CA GLU A 234 25.69 1.77 8.46
C GLU A 234 26.85 2.50 9.14
N LYS A 235 27.58 1.83 10.04
CA LYS A 235 28.76 2.38 10.71
C LYS A 235 29.83 2.81 9.70
N LYS A 236 30.02 2.04 8.63
CA LYS A 236 30.97 2.32 7.55
C LYS A 236 30.50 3.44 6.62
N ASN A 237 29.23 3.41 6.21
CA ASN A 237 28.72 4.26 5.13
C ASN A 237 28.09 5.57 5.61
N LYS A 238 27.76 5.69 6.91
CA LYS A 238 27.15 6.89 7.52
C LYS A 238 25.84 7.31 6.83
N VAL A 239 25.03 6.33 6.46
CA VAL A 239 23.68 6.48 5.87
C VAL A 239 22.76 5.42 6.50
N ASP A 240 21.45 5.61 6.41
CA ASP A 240 20.48 4.62 6.90
C ASP A 240 20.53 3.36 6.03
N GLY A 241 20.65 2.19 6.66
CA GLY A 241 20.81 0.91 5.98
C GLY A 241 19.52 0.38 5.38
N VAL A 242 18.38 0.64 6.03
CA VAL A 242 17.05 0.23 5.55
C VAL A 242 16.67 1.07 4.35
N LEU A 243 16.80 2.39 4.45
CA LEU A 243 16.45 3.30 3.36
C LEU A 243 17.51 3.36 2.25
N ARG A 244 18.74 2.89 2.54
CA ARG A 244 19.96 3.09 1.74
C ARG A 244 20.16 4.56 1.34
N ALA A 245 19.75 5.49 2.21
CA ALA A 245 19.71 6.92 1.95
C ALA A 245 20.07 7.75 3.20
N ARG A 246 20.39 9.04 2.99
CA ARG A 246 20.65 10.00 4.07
C ARG A 246 19.39 10.69 4.59
N HIS A 247 18.37 10.77 3.76
CA HIS A 247 17.12 11.46 4.03
C HIS A 247 15.98 10.46 3.99
N VAL A 248 14.86 10.81 4.62
CA VAL A 248 13.64 10.02 4.56
C VAL A 248 12.93 10.31 3.23
N PRO A 249 12.41 9.29 2.53
CA PRO A 249 11.63 9.50 1.31
C PRO A 249 10.31 10.22 1.58
N VAL A 250 9.83 10.98 0.60
CA VAL A 250 8.49 11.60 0.60
C VAL A 250 7.43 10.63 0.09
N ASP A 251 7.80 9.80 -0.89
CA ASP A 251 6.97 8.73 -1.43
C ASP A 251 7.71 7.41 -1.37
N TRP A 252 6.95 6.34 -1.17
CA TRP A 252 7.47 5.00 -1.32
C TRP A 252 6.47 4.11 -2.05
N THR A 253 6.99 3.10 -2.73
CA THR A 253 6.16 2.09 -3.39
C THR A 253 6.84 0.74 -3.28
N VAL A 254 6.10 -0.23 -2.75
CA VAL A 254 6.49 -1.62 -2.64
C VAL A 254 5.77 -2.40 -3.73
N SER A 255 6.47 -3.26 -4.47
CA SER A 255 5.89 -4.02 -5.57
C SER A 255 6.47 -5.42 -5.63
N GLU A 256 5.66 -6.37 -6.10
CA GLU A 256 6.16 -7.70 -6.45
C GLU A 256 7.27 -7.56 -7.48
N SER A 257 8.30 -8.39 -7.34
CA SER A 257 9.23 -8.63 -8.43
C SER A 257 8.79 -9.88 -9.22
N GLY A 258 9.44 -10.13 -10.36
CA GLY A 258 9.27 -11.40 -11.08
C GLY A 258 9.81 -12.63 -10.32
N ASN A 259 10.44 -12.43 -9.16
CA ASN A 259 10.96 -13.44 -8.26
C ASN A 259 10.20 -13.38 -6.92
N SER A 260 9.54 -14.46 -6.53
CA SER A 260 8.71 -14.50 -5.31
C SER A 260 9.47 -14.28 -4.00
N ARG A 261 10.81 -14.29 -4.00
CA ARG A 261 11.66 -14.00 -2.83
C ARG A 261 12.20 -12.57 -2.80
N GLU A 262 11.92 -11.80 -3.83
CA GLU A 262 12.40 -10.44 -3.97
C GLU A 262 11.21 -9.49 -4.10
N ILE A 263 11.22 -8.45 -3.28
CA ILE A 263 10.27 -7.34 -3.35
C ILE A 263 11.06 -6.10 -3.78
N VAL A 264 10.47 -5.29 -4.66
CA VAL A 264 11.07 -4.03 -5.08
C VAL A 264 10.48 -2.90 -4.23
N VAL A 265 11.36 -2.11 -3.62
CA VAL A 265 10.98 -0.88 -2.90
C VAL A 265 11.53 0.31 -3.66
N THR A 266 10.65 1.18 -4.15
CA THR A 266 11.01 2.43 -4.81
C THR A 266 10.82 3.57 -3.83
N HIS A 267 11.88 4.29 -3.51
CA HIS A 267 11.86 5.52 -2.75
C HIS A 267 11.91 6.73 -3.68
N ALA A 268 11.12 7.75 -3.39
CA ALA A 268 11.18 9.04 -4.06
C ALA A 268 11.54 10.13 -3.03
N PHE A 269 12.47 11.01 -3.42
CA PHE A 269 13.05 12.04 -2.56
C PHE A 269 12.93 13.42 -3.23
N GLY A 270 12.65 14.43 -2.39
CA GLY A 270 12.72 15.86 -2.70
C GLY A 270 11.67 16.36 -3.69
N GLY A 271 10.99 17.46 -3.36
CA GLY A 271 9.96 18.09 -4.21
C GLY A 271 8.60 17.40 -4.07
N GLY A 272 7.63 18.10 -3.46
CA GLY A 272 6.29 17.59 -3.06
C GLY A 272 5.59 16.71 -4.09
N GLU A 273 4.67 17.24 -4.90
CA GLU A 273 3.94 16.45 -5.91
C GLU A 273 4.83 15.96 -7.08
N SER A 274 6.15 16.21 -7.04
CA SER A 274 7.08 15.91 -8.14
C SER A 274 8.44 15.54 -7.59
N PRO A 275 8.66 14.26 -7.23
CA PRO A 275 9.90 13.81 -6.65
C PRO A 275 11.06 13.98 -7.65
N THR A 276 12.17 14.52 -7.15
CA THR A 276 13.35 14.89 -7.95
C THR A 276 14.35 13.75 -8.09
N VAL A 277 14.36 12.80 -7.14
CA VAL A 277 15.26 11.65 -7.16
C VAL A 277 14.48 10.39 -6.81
N ARG A 278 14.71 9.30 -7.53
CA ARG A 278 14.17 7.98 -7.19
C ARG A 278 15.30 6.98 -6.96
N THR A 279 15.11 6.07 -6.01
CA THR A 279 16.02 4.96 -5.73
C THR A 279 15.23 3.67 -5.63
N ASN A 280 15.70 2.63 -6.29
CA ASN A 280 15.08 1.32 -6.25
C ASN A 280 15.94 0.38 -5.40
N LEU A 281 15.29 -0.30 -4.48
CA LEU A 281 15.85 -1.32 -3.62
C LEU A 281 15.26 -2.67 -3.99
N VAL A 282 16.08 -3.71 -3.91
CA VAL A 282 15.63 -5.10 -3.86
C VAL A 282 15.73 -5.54 -2.41
N VAL A 283 14.61 -6.02 -1.88
CA VAL A 283 14.47 -6.57 -0.55
C VAL A 283 14.31 -8.08 -0.69
N GLU A 284 15.22 -8.84 -0.08
CA GLU A 284 15.21 -10.30 -0.13
C GLU A 284 14.62 -10.85 1.16
N LEU A 285 13.68 -11.78 1.03
CA LEU A 285 12.92 -12.33 2.15
C LEU A 285 13.30 -13.79 2.44
N GLU A 286 13.24 -14.16 3.72
CA GLU A 286 13.35 -15.55 4.14
C GLU A 286 12.16 -16.36 3.58
N PRO A 287 12.38 -17.59 3.06
CA PRO A 287 11.31 -18.38 2.44
C PRO A 287 10.15 -18.78 3.35
N VAL A 288 10.34 -18.78 4.67
CA VAL A 288 9.37 -19.38 5.61
C VAL A 288 8.54 -18.31 6.30
N PHE A 289 9.19 -17.31 6.89
CA PHE A 289 8.51 -16.29 7.72
C PHE A 289 8.45 -14.90 7.07
N GLY A 290 9.09 -14.73 5.90
CA GLY A 290 9.08 -13.46 5.18
C GLY A 290 10.02 -12.40 5.75
N ASP A 291 10.83 -12.72 6.76
CA ASP A 291 11.79 -11.79 7.35
C ASP A 291 12.80 -11.29 6.33
N VAL A 292 13.20 -10.02 6.45
CA VAL A 292 14.18 -9.42 5.55
C VAL A 292 15.58 -9.96 5.84
N THR A 293 16.22 -10.49 4.80
CA THR A 293 17.55 -11.08 4.83
C THR A 293 18.60 -10.26 4.09
N ASP A 294 18.17 -9.41 3.15
CA ASP A 294 19.03 -8.46 2.45
C ASP A 294 18.25 -7.26 1.91
N ILE A 295 18.93 -6.12 1.79
CA ILE A 295 18.42 -4.90 1.14
C ILE A 295 19.54 -4.35 0.28
N ARG A 296 19.35 -4.24 -1.03
CA ARG A 296 20.39 -3.73 -1.95
C ARG A 296 19.81 -2.73 -2.94
N THR A 297 20.59 -1.73 -3.32
CA THR A 297 20.19 -0.85 -4.43
C THR A 297 20.26 -1.63 -5.74
N THR A 298 19.27 -1.47 -6.61
CA THR A 298 19.47 -1.90 -8.00
C THR A 298 20.47 -0.93 -8.61
N SER A 299 21.64 -1.40 -9.02
CA SER A 299 22.45 -0.61 -9.95
C SER A 299 21.57 -0.31 -11.16
N ALA A 300 21.44 0.97 -11.53
CA ALA A 300 20.86 1.32 -12.82
C ALA A 300 21.60 0.49 -13.88
N ARG A 301 20.87 -0.37 -14.59
CA ARG A 301 21.41 -1.01 -15.79
C ARG A 301 21.54 0.04 -16.89
#